data_AF-A0A519NNT3-F1
#
_entry.id   AF-A0A519NNT3-F1
#
_cell.length_a   1.000
_cell.length_b   1.000
_cell.length_c   1.000
_cell.angle_alpha   90.00
_cell.angle_beta   90.00
_cell.angle_gamma   90.00
#
_symmetry.space_group_name_H-M   'P 1'
#
loop_
_entity.id
_entity.type
_entity.pdbx_description
1 polymer ?
#
loop_
_entity_poly.entity_id
_entity_poly.type
_entity_poly.pdbx_seq_one_letter_code
_entity_poly.pdbx_strand_id
1 'polypeptide(L)'
;MESKIMYTEAFPSGPMRHYFFDYKQGARGDLFVQLTCSEKLRDGGYQRNRVVFFERDLPLVVQALASLCHHAGHLKLKGIKEGPEVRRERGIPSWEPDMKPRERMLAHGPKALSDAELLAMLIGSGTPKETAVDLAVRILKAFGGLHGLLGASYKRLARFSGMGMAKCSAILSTIEISMRLFGRNVEGPSSELPA
;
A
#
# COMPACT_ATOMS: atom_id res chain seq x y z
N MET A 1 -18.26 -21.26 22.69
CA MET A 1 -17.09 -21.85 22.01
C MET A 1 -15.88 -21.12 22.53
N GLU A 2 -15.12 -21.74 23.44
CA GLU A 2 -13.94 -21.08 24.01
C GLU A 2 -12.86 -20.97 22.93
N SER A 3 -12.32 -19.77 22.79
CA SER A 3 -11.22 -19.46 21.88
C SER A 3 -10.11 -18.84 22.71
N LYS A 4 -8.87 -19.25 22.48
CA LYS A 4 -7.71 -18.70 23.15
C LYS A 4 -7.25 -17.43 22.43
N ILE A 5 -7.11 -16.33 23.17
CA ILE A 5 -6.48 -15.11 22.66
C ILE A 5 -4.98 -15.33 22.62
N MET A 6 -4.40 -15.22 21.43
CA MET A 6 -2.96 -15.32 21.20
C MET A 6 -2.30 -13.95 21.26
N TYR A 7 -2.98 -12.92 20.75
CA TYR A 7 -2.55 -11.53 20.81
C TYR A 7 -3.78 -10.61 20.77
N THR A 8 -3.68 -9.43 21.38
CA THR A 8 -4.72 -8.40 21.31
C THR A 8 -4.08 -7.02 21.21
N GLU A 9 -4.61 -6.19 20.32
CA GLU A 9 -4.38 -4.76 20.30
C GLU A 9 -5.71 -4.06 20.57
N ALA A 10 -5.77 -3.21 21.58
CA ALA A 10 -6.99 -2.52 21.98
C ALA A 10 -6.81 -1.01 21.87
N PHE A 11 -7.81 -0.32 21.33
CA PHE A 11 -7.77 1.13 21.16
C PHE A 11 -9.15 1.77 21.33
N PRO A 12 -9.24 2.92 22.01
CA PRO A 12 -10.49 3.63 22.20
C PRO A 12 -10.89 4.42 20.94
N SER A 13 -12.18 4.67 20.78
CA SER A 13 -12.71 5.63 19.80
C SER A 13 -13.78 6.49 20.47
N GLY A 14 -13.34 7.63 21.02
CA GLY A 14 -14.18 8.44 21.90
C GLY A 14 -14.50 7.76 23.25
N PRO A 15 -15.42 8.33 24.04
CA PRO A 15 -15.63 7.90 25.42
C PRO A 15 -16.46 6.63 25.59
N MET A 16 -17.24 6.26 24.56
CA MET A 16 -18.22 5.16 24.66
C MET A 16 -17.83 3.92 23.87
N ARG A 17 -16.81 3.97 22.99
CA ARG A 17 -16.42 2.83 22.15
C ARG A 17 -15.00 2.39 22.41
N HIS A 18 -14.84 1.08 22.51
CA HIS A 18 -13.53 0.44 22.60
C HIS A 18 -13.42 -0.63 21.53
N TYR A 19 -12.33 -0.59 20.77
CA TYR A 19 -12.01 -1.59 19.77
C TYR A 19 -11.00 -2.59 20.33
N PHE A 20 -11.14 -3.84 19.93
CA PHE A 20 -10.21 -4.94 20.22
C PHE A 20 -9.93 -5.66 18.91
N PHE A 21 -8.66 -5.75 18.56
CA PHE A 21 -8.19 -6.48 17.40
C PHE A 21 -7.40 -7.69 17.89
N ASP A 22 -8.09 -8.83 17.91
CA ASP A 22 -7.59 -10.05 18.52
C ASP A 22 -7.08 -11.02 17.46
N TYR A 23 -5.91 -11.61 17.67
CA TYR A 23 -5.52 -12.85 17.02
C TYR A 23 -5.84 -14.02 17.95
N LYS A 24 -6.65 -14.97 17.48
CA LYS A 24 -7.24 -16.04 18.29
C LYS A 24 -7.03 -17.40 17.67
N GLN A 25 -6.99 -18.40 18.54
CA GLN A 25 -7.07 -19.81 18.19
C GLN A 25 -8.41 -20.39 18.68
N GLY A 26 -9.20 -20.95 17.77
CA GLY A 26 -10.45 -21.63 18.06
C GLY A 26 -10.23 -22.99 18.72
N ALA A 27 -11.30 -23.56 19.27
CA ALA A 27 -11.25 -24.87 19.94
C ALA A 27 -10.79 -26.03 19.04
N ARG A 28 -10.88 -25.87 17.70
CA ARG A 28 -10.42 -26.87 16.72
C ARG A 28 -9.02 -26.56 16.18
N GLY A 29 -8.31 -25.61 16.79
CA GLY A 29 -6.98 -25.18 16.40
C GLY A 29 -6.95 -24.14 15.26
N ASP A 30 -8.11 -23.78 14.72
CA ASP A 30 -8.25 -22.79 13.66
C ASP A 30 -7.82 -21.39 14.12
N LEU A 31 -6.98 -20.74 13.33
CA LEU A 31 -6.47 -19.41 13.62
C LEU A 31 -7.32 -18.35 12.89
N PHE A 32 -7.64 -17.28 13.59
CA PHE A 32 -8.44 -16.20 13.05
C PHE A 32 -8.16 -14.87 13.74
N VAL A 33 -8.46 -13.79 13.02
CA VAL A 33 -8.45 -12.43 13.55
C VAL A 33 -9.89 -11.99 13.80
N GLN A 34 -10.13 -11.32 14.93
CA GLN A 34 -11.42 -10.76 15.28
C GLN A 34 -11.29 -9.27 15.61
N LEU A 35 -12.01 -8.42 14.88
CA LEU A 35 -12.22 -7.03 15.27
C LEU A 35 -13.53 -6.93 16.05
N THR A 36 -13.46 -6.49 17.30
CA THR A 36 -14.62 -6.25 18.16
C THR A 36 -14.75 -4.76 18.44
N CYS A 37 -15.91 -4.18 18.16
CA CYS A 37 -16.29 -2.87 18.68
C CYS A 37 -17.24 -3.08 19.86
N SER A 38 -16.85 -2.63 21.05
CA SER A 38 -17.68 -2.63 22.26
C SER A 38 -18.15 -1.20 22.53
N GLU A 39 -19.44 -0.96 22.40
CA GLU A 39 -20.08 0.34 22.64
C GLU A 39 -20.86 0.29 23.95
N LYS A 40 -20.54 1.21 24.88
CA LYS A 40 -21.25 1.35 26.15
C LYS A 40 -22.58 2.06 25.92
N LEU A 41 -23.66 1.44 26.37
CA LEU A 41 -25.02 1.96 26.30
C LEU A 41 -25.29 2.88 27.51
N ARG A 42 -26.31 3.75 27.38
CA ARG A 42 -26.65 4.75 28.43
C ARG A 42 -27.16 4.13 29.72
N ASP A 43 -27.69 2.91 29.63
CA ASP A 43 -28.18 2.09 30.76
C ASP A 43 -27.05 1.34 31.48
N GLY A 44 -25.80 1.51 31.06
CA GLY A 44 -24.63 0.81 31.62
C GLY A 44 -24.34 -0.53 30.96
N GLY A 45 -25.19 -1.00 30.05
CA GLY A 45 -24.95 -2.18 29.23
C GLY A 45 -23.88 -1.96 28.15
N TYR A 46 -23.54 -3.02 27.42
CA TYR A 46 -22.62 -2.95 26.28
C TYR A 46 -23.20 -3.67 25.07
N GLN A 47 -23.16 -3.01 23.92
CA GLN A 47 -23.38 -3.65 22.62
C GLN A 47 -22.03 -4.00 21.99
N ARG A 48 -21.91 -5.21 21.43
CA ARG A 48 -20.66 -5.66 20.79
C ARG A 48 -20.92 -6.10 19.36
N ASN A 49 -20.29 -5.41 18.41
CA ASN A 49 -20.25 -5.82 17.02
C ASN A 49 -18.91 -6.50 16.74
N ARG A 50 -18.92 -7.61 16.00
CA ARG A 50 -17.72 -8.40 15.74
C ARG A 50 -17.61 -8.71 14.25
N VAL A 51 -16.41 -8.61 13.73
CA VAL A 51 -16.04 -9.09 12.40
C VAL A 51 -14.90 -10.09 12.57
N VAL A 52 -14.98 -11.24 11.89
CA VAL A 52 -14.01 -12.32 11.99
C VAL A 52 -13.46 -12.64 10.60
N PHE A 53 -12.15 -12.82 10.52
CA PHE A 53 -11.44 -13.26 9.33
C PHE A 53 -10.57 -14.46 9.69
N PHE A 54 -10.71 -15.58 9.00
CA PHE A 54 -9.84 -16.73 9.21
C PHE A 54 -8.45 -16.49 8.63
N GLU A 55 -7.41 -17.10 9.21
CA GLU A 55 -6.01 -16.91 8.80
C GLU A 55 -5.81 -17.12 7.29
N ARG A 56 -6.44 -18.16 6.72
CA ARG A 56 -6.40 -18.46 5.28
C ARG A 56 -6.90 -17.32 4.38
N ASP A 57 -7.81 -16.49 4.90
CA ASP A 57 -8.46 -15.41 4.16
C ASP A 57 -7.78 -14.05 4.43
N LEU A 58 -6.87 -13.96 5.42
CA LEU A 58 -6.20 -12.72 5.79
C LEU A 58 -5.44 -12.05 4.63
N PRO A 59 -4.71 -12.77 3.76
CA PRO A 59 -4.03 -12.12 2.64
C PRO A 59 -5.00 -11.34 1.73
N LEU A 60 -6.17 -11.92 1.46
CA LEU A 60 -7.21 -11.29 0.63
C LEU A 60 -7.83 -10.08 1.34
N VAL A 61 -8.12 -10.20 2.64
CA VAL A 61 -8.67 -9.12 3.46
C VAL A 61 -7.70 -7.95 3.56
N VAL A 62 -6.42 -8.22 3.81
CA VAL A 62 -5.37 -7.19 3.85
C VAL A 62 -5.24 -6.49 2.51
N GLN A 63 -5.26 -7.24 1.40
CA GLN A 63 -5.24 -6.67 0.06
C GLN A 63 -6.48 -5.79 -0.22
N ALA A 64 -7.67 -6.26 0.17
CA ALA A 64 -8.91 -5.50 0.00
C ALA A 64 -8.91 -4.21 0.84
N LEU A 65 -8.46 -4.27 2.10
CA LEU A 65 -8.32 -3.10 2.98
C LEU A 65 -7.27 -2.12 2.45
N ALA A 66 -6.13 -2.61 1.96
CA ALA A 66 -5.11 -1.77 1.35
C ALA A 66 -5.63 -1.05 0.11
N SER A 67 -6.35 -1.77 -0.76
CA SER A 67 -7.03 -1.19 -1.92
C SER A 67 -8.08 -0.17 -1.48
N LEU A 68 -8.92 -0.50 -0.51
CA LEU A 68 -9.93 0.41 0.02
C LEU A 68 -9.30 1.69 0.55
N CYS A 69 -8.27 1.62 1.39
CA CYS A 69 -7.57 2.80 1.90
C CYS A 69 -6.91 3.62 0.78
N HIS A 70 -6.38 2.95 -0.25
CA HIS A 70 -5.79 3.62 -1.42
C HIS A 70 -6.83 4.44 -2.20
N HIS A 71 -8.05 3.92 -2.35
CA HIS A 71 -9.14 4.59 -3.06
C HIS A 71 -9.88 5.59 -2.16
N ALA A 72 -10.07 5.26 -0.88
CA ALA A 72 -10.73 6.10 0.11
C ALA A 72 -9.93 7.36 0.44
N GLY A 73 -8.60 7.37 0.24
CA GLY A 73 -7.80 8.60 0.33
C GLY A 73 -8.24 9.71 -0.65
N HIS A 74 -8.96 9.37 -1.72
CA HIS A 74 -9.53 10.34 -2.66
C HIS A 74 -10.94 10.82 -2.26
N LEU A 75 -11.64 10.05 -1.43
CA LEU A 75 -12.89 10.45 -0.81
C LEU A 75 -12.50 11.21 0.45
N LYS A 76 -12.63 12.54 0.50
CA LYS A 76 -12.44 13.31 1.75
C LYS A 76 -13.44 12.84 2.81
N LEU A 77 -13.17 11.72 3.48
CA LEU A 77 -14.01 11.11 4.49
C LEU A 77 -14.00 12.04 5.70
N LYS A 78 -15.03 12.89 5.79
CA LYS A 78 -15.24 13.80 6.92
C LYS A 78 -15.29 12.98 8.21
N GLY A 79 -14.38 13.25 9.14
CA GLY A 79 -14.48 12.76 10.52
C GLY A 79 -13.51 11.64 10.93
N ILE A 80 -12.62 11.19 10.05
CA ILE A 80 -11.43 10.46 10.51
C ILE A 80 -10.49 11.51 11.12
N LYS A 81 -10.45 11.60 12.45
CA LYS A 81 -9.31 12.25 13.11
C LYS A 81 -8.10 11.38 12.77
N GLU A 82 -7.16 11.95 12.04
CA GLU A 82 -5.86 11.33 11.82
C GLU A 82 -5.36 10.84 13.19
N GLY A 83 -4.91 9.59 13.27
CA GLY A 83 -4.22 9.06 14.45
C GLY A 83 -3.03 9.96 14.82
N PRO A 84 -2.35 9.74 15.97
CA PRO A 84 -1.27 10.61 16.40
C PRO A 84 -0.35 10.90 15.23
N GLU A 85 -0.26 12.19 14.91
CA GLU A 85 0.44 12.73 13.76
C GLU A 85 1.89 12.27 13.85
N VAL A 86 2.19 11.11 13.25
CA VAL A 86 3.57 10.75 12.95
C VAL A 86 3.94 11.77 11.90
N ARG A 87 4.50 12.91 12.34
CA ARG A 87 4.95 14.00 11.48
C ARG A 87 5.69 13.42 10.29
N ARG A 88 4.99 13.26 9.17
CA ARG A 88 5.59 13.07 7.86
C ARG A 88 5.70 14.46 7.26
N GLU A 89 6.52 15.31 7.89
CA GLU A 89 7.05 16.53 7.26
C GLU A 89 7.78 16.18 5.95
N ARG A 90 8.10 14.90 5.73
CA ARG A 90 8.71 14.35 4.53
C ARG A 90 7.74 13.42 3.79
N GLY A 91 7.26 13.85 2.63
CA GLY A 91 6.41 13.05 1.74
C GLY A 91 5.80 13.86 0.60
N ILE A 92 5.45 13.21 -0.50
CA ILE A 92 4.72 13.84 -1.62
C ILE A 92 3.44 14.59 -1.14
N PRO A 93 2.68 14.11 -0.12
CA PRO A 93 1.51 14.86 0.37
C PRO A 93 1.80 16.26 0.92
N SER A 94 3.04 16.54 1.38
CA SER A 94 3.43 17.86 1.88
C SER A 94 3.92 18.81 0.78
N TRP A 95 4.04 18.35 -0.47
CA TRP A 95 4.37 19.22 -1.60
C TRP A 95 3.21 20.16 -1.93
N GLU A 96 3.51 21.27 -2.62
CA GLU A 96 2.46 22.12 -3.20
C GLU A 96 1.57 21.28 -4.13
N PRO A 97 0.23 21.50 -4.19
CA PRO A 97 -0.69 20.64 -4.95
C PRO A 97 -0.30 20.49 -6.43
N ASP A 98 0.17 21.56 -7.05
CA ASP A 98 0.69 21.67 -8.41
C ASP A 98 2.08 21.04 -8.60
N MET A 99 2.71 20.57 -7.52
CA MET A 99 3.94 19.77 -7.55
C MET A 99 3.67 18.28 -7.35
N LYS A 100 2.49 17.88 -6.88
CA LYS A 100 2.17 16.47 -6.62
C LYS A 100 1.90 15.71 -7.93
N PRO A 101 2.49 14.52 -8.15
CA PRO A 101 2.41 13.82 -9.43
C PRO A 101 0.98 13.51 -9.90
N ARG A 102 0.07 13.11 -9.00
CA ARG A 102 -1.32 12.76 -9.36
C ARG A 102 -2.08 13.99 -9.82
N GLU A 103 -1.99 15.06 -9.06
CA GLU A 103 -2.64 16.33 -9.28
C GLU A 103 -2.09 17.00 -10.56
N ARG A 104 -0.76 17.00 -10.75
CA ARG A 104 -0.12 17.46 -11.99
C ARG A 104 -0.56 16.68 -13.21
N MET A 105 -0.65 15.34 -13.10
CA MET A 105 -1.09 14.49 -14.18
C MET A 105 -2.54 14.81 -14.59
N LEU A 106 -3.41 15.11 -13.63
CA LEU A 106 -4.80 15.50 -13.91
C LEU A 106 -4.89 16.91 -14.52
N ALA A 107 -4.07 17.85 -14.06
CA ALA A 107 -4.10 19.24 -14.52
C ALA A 107 -3.41 19.44 -15.89
N HIS A 108 -2.32 18.72 -16.16
CA HIS A 108 -1.43 18.96 -17.29
C HIS A 108 -1.17 17.73 -18.17
N GLY A 109 -1.76 16.59 -17.81
CA GLY A 109 -1.59 15.32 -18.53
C GLY A 109 -0.30 14.57 -18.19
N PRO A 110 -0.17 13.32 -18.67
CA PRO A 110 0.99 12.46 -18.37
C PRO A 110 2.32 13.00 -18.88
N LYS A 111 2.32 13.82 -19.94
CA LYS A 111 3.54 14.43 -20.51
C LYS A 111 4.20 15.45 -19.58
N ALA A 112 3.49 15.95 -18.58
CA ALA A 112 4.02 16.91 -17.61
C ALA A 112 4.84 16.24 -16.49
N LEU A 113 4.76 14.91 -16.37
CA LEU A 113 5.48 14.14 -15.36
C LEU A 113 6.83 13.70 -15.91
N SER A 114 7.84 13.72 -15.05
CA SER A 114 9.12 13.05 -15.30
C SER A 114 8.97 11.52 -15.27
N ASP A 115 9.94 10.82 -15.83
CA ASP A 115 10.03 9.34 -15.77
C ASP A 115 9.93 8.81 -14.34
N ALA A 116 10.58 9.50 -13.39
CA ALA A 116 10.54 9.15 -11.98
C ALA A 116 9.14 9.33 -11.38
N GLU A 117 8.43 10.39 -11.74
CA GLU A 117 7.05 10.61 -11.30
C GLU A 117 6.10 9.58 -11.91
N LEU A 118 6.26 9.24 -13.20
CA LEU A 118 5.49 8.18 -13.85
C LEU A 118 5.72 6.82 -13.19
N LEU A 119 6.96 6.48 -12.87
CA LEU A 119 7.26 5.25 -12.16
C LEU A 119 6.75 5.29 -10.71
N ALA A 120 6.82 6.43 -10.04
CA ALA A 120 6.29 6.62 -8.69
C ALA A 120 4.77 6.39 -8.62
N MET A 121 4.04 6.70 -9.70
CA MET A 121 2.61 6.40 -9.81
C MET A 121 2.32 4.90 -9.71
N LEU A 122 3.15 4.05 -10.32
CA LEU A 122 3.03 2.59 -10.26
C LEU A 122 3.45 2.04 -8.89
N ILE A 123 4.45 2.66 -8.26
CA ILE A 123 4.94 2.31 -6.93
C ILE A 123 3.88 2.63 -5.86
N GLY A 124 3.12 3.72 -6.05
CA GLY A 124 2.00 4.16 -5.22
C GLY A 124 2.41 4.80 -3.89
N SER A 125 3.35 4.19 -3.16
CA SER A 125 3.85 4.70 -1.87
C SER A 125 5.35 4.44 -1.68
N GLY A 126 6.03 5.39 -1.03
CA GLY A 126 7.43 5.27 -0.67
C GLY A 126 7.67 4.31 0.51
N THR A 127 8.83 4.46 1.14
CA THR A 127 9.17 3.79 2.40
C THR A 127 9.13 4.80 3.55
N PRO A 128 9.31 4.39 4.82
CA PRO A 128 9.51 5.34 5.91
C PRO A 128 10.73 6.26 5.72
N LYS A 129 11.68 5.90 4.85
CA LYS A 129 12.95 6.62 4.65
C LYS A 129 12.97 7.51 3.41
N GLU A 130 12.16 7.21 2.39
CA GLU A 130 12.20 7.90 1.09
C GLU A 130 10.80 7.95 0.45
N THR A 131 10.52 8.98 -0.35
CA THR A 131 9.23 9.10 -1.05
C THR A 131 9.12 8.10 -2.22
N ALA A 132 7.92 7.95 -2.79
CA ALA A 132 7.76 7.11 -3.98
C ALA A 132 8.58 7.65 -5.18
N VAL A 133 8.72 8.98 -5.28
CA VAL A 133 9.54 9.63 -6.32
C VAL A 133 11.02 9.38 -6.07
N ASP A 134 11.51 9.50 -4.82
CA ASP A 134 12.91 9.20 -4.49
C ASP A 134 13.25 7.73 -4.79
N LEU A 135 12.36 6.81 -4.41
CA LEU A 135 12.49 5.39 -4.72
C LEU A 135 12.52 5.15 -6.24
N ALA A 136 11.65 5.81 -6.99
CA ALA A 136 11.61 5.74 -8.45
C ALA A 136 12.91 6.25 -9.09
N VAL A 137 13.44 7.40 -8.63
CA VAL A 137 14.74 7.93 -9.08
C VAL A 137 15.84 6.90 -8.84
N ARG A 138 15.89 6.29 -7.66
CA ARG A 138 16.90 5.29 -7.30
C ARG A 138 16.79 4.02 -8.15
N ILE A 139 15.57 3.55 -8.42
CA ILE A 139 15.31 2.42 -9.31
C ILE A 139 15.78 2.77 -10.73
N LEU A 140 15.33 3.89 -11.30
CA LEU A 140 15.71 4.29 -12.65
C LEU A 140 17.23 4.43 -12.80
N LYS A 141 17.91 5.02 -11.81
CA LYS A 141 19.37 5.11 -11.81
C LYS A 141 20.04 3.74 -11.88
N ALA A 142 19.56 2.76 -11.11
CA ALA A 142 20.11 1.40 -11.09
C ALA A 142 19.81 0.59 -12.36
N PHE A 143 18.77 0.94 -13.09
CA PHE A 143 18.41 0.31 -14.36
C PHE A 143 18.88 1.11 -15.58
N GLY A 144 19.48 2.29 -15.43
CA GLY A 144 19.89 3.12 -16.56
C GLY A 144 18.75 3.84 -17.28
N GLY A 145 17.67 4.17 -16.56
CA GLY A 145 16.47 4.84 -17.06
C GLY A 145 15.31 3.88 -17.40
N LEU A 146 14.26 4.41 -18.04
CA LEU A 146 13.07 3.62 -18.41
C LEU A 146 13.40 2.49 -19.38
N HIS A 147 14.30 2.71 -20.33
CA HIS A 147 14.65 1.70 -21.32
C HIS A 147 15.26 0.45 -20.67
N GLY A 148 16.14 0.63 -19.67
CA GLY A 148 16.71 -0.52 -18.98
C GLY A 148 15.76 -1.25 -18.03
N LEU A 149 14.60 -0.67 -17.70
CA LEU A 149 13.53 -1.40 -17.01
C LEU A 149 12.88 -2.49 -17.88
N LEU A 150 13.02 -2.45 -19.21
CA LEU A 150 12.48 -3.49 -20.08
C LEU A 150 13.04 -4.89 -19.77
N GLY A 151 14.29 -4.97 -19.30
CA GLY A 151 14.93 -6.19 -18.83
C GLY A 151 14.77 -6.45 -17.32
N ALA A 152 13.83 -5.77 -16.65
CA ALA A 152 13.63 -5.94 -15.22
C ALA A 152 13.02 -7.30 -14.88
N SER A 153 13.47 -7.89 -13.77
CA SER A 153 12.88 -9.10 -13.21
C SER A 153 12.42 -8.83 -11.78
N TYR A 154 11.48 -9.66 -11.30
CA TYR A 154 11.01 -9.59 -9.92
C TYR A 154 12.17 -9.59 -8.93
N LYS A 155 13.16 -10.48 -9.12
CA LYS A 155 14.32 -10.61 -8.23
C LYS A 155 15.16 -9.33 -8.17
N ARG A 156 15.32 -8.60 -9.29
CA ARG A 156 16.06 -7.33 -9.32
C ARG A 156 15.27 -6.20 -8.67
N LEU A 157 13.98 -6.09 -8.97
CA LEU A 157 13.10 -5.06 -8.38
C LEU A 157 12.90 -5.25 -6.88
N ALA A 158 12.75 -6.50 -6.42
CA ALA A 158 12.52 -6.82 -5.00
C ALA A 158 13.74 -6.55 -4.10
N ARG A 159 14.92 -6.26 -4.66
CA ARG A 159 16.11 -5.82 -3.88
C ARG A 159 15.93 -4.41 -3.29
N PHE A 160 15.02 -3.62 -3.84
CA PHE A 160 14.76 -2.27 -3.36
C PHE A 160 13.81 -2.34 -2.17
N SER A 161 14.19 -1.73 -1.03
CA SER A 161 13.32 -1.68 0.14
C SER A 161 11.95 -1.08 -0.22
N GLY A 162 10.88 -1.74 0.22
CA GLY A 162 9.51 -1.35 -0.08
C GLY A 162 8.96 -1.82 -1.43
N MET A 163 9.73 -2.57 -2.24
CA MET A 163 9.29 -3.19 -3.49
C MET A 163 8.84 -4.64 -3.30
N GLY A 164 7.68 -4.82 -2.67
CA GLY A 164 7.03 -6.13 -2.53
C GLY A 164 6.32 -6.60 -3.80
N MET A 165 5.75 -7.81 -3.75
CA MET A 165 5.06 -8.47 -4.86
C MET A 165 4.11 -7.55 -5.63
N ALA A 166 3.20 -6.85 -4.95
CA ALA A 166 2.23 -5.97 -5.59
C ALA A 166 2.88 -4.86 -6.46
N LYS A 167 3.88 -4.15 -5.93
CA LYS A 167 4.55 -3.05 -6.65
C LYS A 167 5.42 -3.57 -7.79
N CYS A 168 6.13 -4.68 -7.58
CA CYS A 168 6.90 -5.31 -8.63
C CYS A 168 6.01 -5.79 -9.78
N SER A 169 4.88 -6.44 -9.48
CA SER A 169 3.92 -6.90 -10.47
C SER A 169 3.29 -5.75 -11.26
N ALA A 170 3.03 -4.60 -10.63
CA ALA A 170 2.52 -3.40 -11.33
C ALA A 170 3.52 -2.88 -12.38
N ILE A 171 4.81 -2.81 -12.04
CA ILE A 171 5.85 -2.39 -13.00
C ILE A 171 6.01 -3.42 -14.12
N LEU A 172 6.16 -4.70 -13.77
CA LEU A 172 6.37 -5.77 -14.76
C LEU A 172 5.19 -5.91 -15.73
N SER A 173 3.95 -5.79 -15.24
CA SER A 173 2.76 -5.80 -16.10
C SER A 173 2.72 -4.57 -17.03
N THR A 174 3.10 -3.38 -16.55
CA THR A 174 3.16 -2.17 -17.38
C THR A 174 4.20 -2.30 -18.50
N ILE A 175 5.37 -2.87 -18.20
CA ILE A 175 6.39 -3.18 -19.20
C ILE A 175 5.84 -4.14 -20.26
N GLU A 176 5.23 -5.25 -19.83
CA GLU A 176 4.66 -6.25 -20.74
C GLU A 176 3.55 -5.66 -21.64
N ILE A 177 2.65 -4.85 -21.07
CA ILE A 177 1.64 -4.12 -21.85
C ILE A 177 2.32 -3.25 -22.92
N SER A 178 3.35 -2.50 -22.54
CA SER A 178 4.10 -1.65 -23.48
C SER A 178 4.72 -2.48 -24.61
N MET A 179 5.35 -3.62 -24.29
CA MET A 179 5.93 -4.53 -25.28
C MET A 179 4.90 -5.09 -26.27
N ARG A 180 3.66 -5.33 -25.83
CA ARG A 180 2.57 -5.78 -26.69
C ARG A 180 2.04 -4.67 -27.60
N LEU A 181 1.97 -3.44 -27.09
CA LEU A 181 1.52 -2.28 -27.87
C LEU A 181 2.52 -1.89 -28.97
N PHE A 182 3.82 -1.99 -28.69
CA PHE A 182 4.88 -1.63 -29.65
C PHE A 182 5.40 -2.81 -30.48
N GLY A 183 4.80 -4.00 -30.31
CA GLY A 183 5.09 -5.18 -31.13
C GLY A 183 6.53 -5.69 -31.02
N ARG A 184 6.90 -6.32 -29.89
CA ARG A 184 8.13 -7.15 -29.66
C ARG A 184 9.50 -6.62 -30.14
N ASN A 185 9.63 -5.42 -30.69
CA ASN A 185 10.87 -4.90 -31.28
C ASN A 185 11.67 -3.98 -30.34
N VAL A 186 11.41 -4.03 -29.04
CA VAL A 186 12.23 -3.30 -28.07
C VAL A 186 13.21 -4.30 -27.45
N GLU A 187 14.38 -4.44 -28.08
CA GLU A 187 15.51 -5.15 -27.47
C GLU A 187 15.89 -4.40 -26.18
N GLY A 188 15.47 -4.93 -25.03
CA GLY A 188 15.98 -4.45 -23.76
C GLY A 188 17.47 -4.76 -23.65
N PRO A 189 18.26 -3.96 -22.90
CA PRO A 189 19.68 -4.23 -22.73
C PRO A 189 19.86 -5.63 -22.16
N SER A 190 20.71 -6.42 -22.82
CA SER A 190 21.09 -7.79 -22.46
C SER A 190 21.32 -7.89 -20.96
N SER A 191 20.77 -8.91 -20.32
CA SER A 191 20.74 -9.12 -18.86
C SER A 191 22.11 -9.33 -18.19
N GLU A 192 23.21 -8.94 -18.83
CA GLU A 192 24.58 -9.15 -18.37
C GLU A 192 25.35 -7.83 -18.35
N LEU A 193 25.46 -7.23 -17.15
CA LEU A 193 26.52 -6.31 -16.72
C LEU A 193 26.67 -6.48 -15.18
N PRO A 194 27.89 -6.33 -14.63
CA PRO A 194 28.44 -7.25 -13.62
C PRO A 194 27.92 -7.04 -12.19
N ALA A 195 28.22 -8.04 -11.36
CA ALA A 195 27.78 -8.29 -9.99
C ALA A 195 27.93 -7.12 -9.01
#